data_AF-A0AAV0Y9Z4-F1
#
_entry.id   AF-A0AAV0Y9Z4-F1
#
_cell.length_a   1.000
_cell.length_b   1.000
_cell.length_c   1.000
_cell.angle_alpha   90.00
_cell.angle_beta   90.00
_cell.angle_gamma   90.00
#
_symmetry.space_group_name_H-M   'P 1'
#
loop_
_entity.id
_entity.type
_entity.pdbx_description
1 polymer ?
#
loop_
_entity_poly.entity_id
_entity_poly.type
_entity_poly.pdbx_seq_one_letter_code
_entity_poly.pdbx_strand_id
1 'polypeptide(L)'
;MAIVAHEISKKKKNRKTWVKKWIEQRSEQSNVTLVSTKGFKKKNPDDFKNYLRMDDTDFTNLLELVAHRLKKQDTVMRKSISPAERLIATLRFL
;
A
#
# COMPACT_ATOMS: atom_id res chain seq x y z
N MET A 1 26.89 34.07 12.52
CA MET A 1 25.96 33.56 13.56
C MET A 1 25.46 32.20 13.10
N ALA A 2 26.16 31.12 13.49
CA ALA A 2 25.71 29.75 13.26
C ALA A 2 24.78 29.34 14.40
N ILE A 3 23.72 28.56 14.10
CA ILE A 3 22.97 27.60 14.95
C ILE A 3 21.69 27.27 14.16
N VAL A 4 21.22 26.05 13.92
CA VAL A 4 21.64 24.68 14.24
C VAL A 4 20.84 23.83 13.25
N ALA A 5 21.49 22.93 12.50
CA ALA A 5 20.78 21.84 11.85
C ALA A 5 20.13 21.03 12.97
N HIS A 6 18.81 21.13 13.11
CA HIS A 6 18.06 20.34 14.07
C HIS A 6 18.05 18.89 13.54
N GLU A 7 19.14 18.17 13.77
CA GLU A 7 19.15 16.72 13.66
C GLU A 7 18.17 16.19 14.70
N ILE A 8 16.92 16.03 14.28
CA ILE A 8 15.94 15.24 15.02
C ILE A 8 16.51 13.84 15.05
N SER A 9 17.26 13.53 16.11
CA SER A 9 17.70 12.18 16.43
C SER A 9 16.45 11.34 16.59
N LYS A 10 16.05 10.65 15.51
CA LYS A 10 14.87 9.80 15.49
C LYS A 10 15.13 8.66 16.46
N LYS A 11 14.55 8.74 17.66
CA LYS A 11 14.57 7.63 18.62
C LYS A 11 14.13 6.35 17.90
N LYS A 12 15.01 5.34 17.88
CA LYS A 12 14.70 4.05 17.26
C LYS A 12 13.49 3.45 17.97
N LYS A 13 12.38 3.26 17.25
CA LYS A 13 11.21 2.59 17.79
C LYS A 13 11.59 1.16 18.16
N ASN A 14 11.33 0.76 19.40
CA ASN A 14 11.47 -0.63 19.82
C ASN A 14 10.53 -1.50 18.98
N ARG A 15 11.07 -2.52 18.31
CA ARG A 15 10.27 -3.45 17.51
C ARG A 15 9.40 -4.28 18.45
N LYS A 16 8.07 -4.16 18.32
CA LYS A 16 7.12 -4.94 19.12
C LYS A 16 7.00 -6.40 18.68
N THR A 17 7.20 -6.66 17.39
CA THR A 17 7.12 -8.00 16.80
C THR A 17 8.23 -8.20 15.77
N TRP A 18 8.69 -9.45 15.62
CA TRP A 18 9.72 -9.82 14.63
C TRP A 18 9.16 -9.79 13.20
N VAL A 19 7.95 -10.33 13.02
CA VAL A 19 7.18 -10.30 11.77
C VAL A 19 5.81 -9.68 12.07
N LYS A 20 5.22 -9.00 11.09
CA LYS A 20 3.84 -8.49 11.20
C LYS A 20 2.87 -9.59 10.79
N LYS A 21 1.75 -9.71 11.50
CA LYS A 21 0.73 -10.75 11.24
C LYS A 21 0.27 -10.82 9.77
N TRP A 22 0.22 -9.68 9.09
CA TRP A 22 -0.17 -9.65 7.68
C TRP A 22 0.94 -10.13 6.73
N ILE A 23 2.22 -10.02 7.12
CA ILE A 23 3.35 -10.54 6.34
C ILE A 23 3.38 -12.06 6.40
N GLU A 24 2.88 -12.66 7.48
CA GLU A 24 2.74 -14.12 7.62
C GLU A 24 1.79 -14.68 6.54
N GLN A 25 0.81 -13.89 6.08
CA GLN A 25 -0.17 -14.28 5.05
C GLN A 25 0.38 -14.27 3.62
N ARG A 26 1.66 -13.91 3.42
CA ARG A 26 2.29 -13.82 2.08
C ARG A 26 2.34 -15.15 1.32
N SER A 27 2.23 -16.28 2.02
CA SER A 27 2.19 -17.62 1.41
C SER A 27 0.83 -17.92 0.79
N GLU A 28 -0.22 -17.27 1.26
CA GLU A 28 -1.61 -17.51 0.84
C GLU A 28 -2.07 -16.48 -0.19
N GLN A 29 -1.62 -15.22 -0.06
CA GLN A 29 -2.05 -14.12 -0.89
C GLN A 29 -0.87 -13.32 -1.41
N SER A 30 -1.01 -12.81 -2.64
CA SER A 30 -0.06 -11.82 -3.15
C SER A 30 -0.11 -10.55 -2.27
N ASN A 31 1.04 -9.91 -2.08
CA ASN A 31 1.12 -8.66 -1.31
C ASN A 31 0.15 -7.58 -1.84
N VAL A 32 -0.04 -7.53 -3.16
CA VAL A 32 -0.92 -6.56 -3.82
C VAL A 32 -2.38 -6.85 -3.47
N THR A 33 -2.80 -8.11 -3.57
CA THR A 33 -4.17 -8.54 -3.22
C THR A 33 -4.46 -8.27 -1.75
N LEU A 34 -3.52 -8.58 -0.86
CA LEU A 34 -3.68 -8.35 0.57
C LEU A 34 -3.83 -6.86 0.90
N VAL A 35 -2.96 -6.01 0.35
CA VAL A 35 -2.99 -4.55 0.56
C VAL A 35 -4.24 -3.91 -0.02
N SER A 36 -4.79 -4.47 -1.11
CA SER A 36 -6.03 -3.99 -1.72
C SER A 36 -7.28 -4.25 -0.88
N THR A 37 -7.22 -5.17 0.09
CA THR A 37 -8.38 -5.60 0.87
C THR A 37 -8.79 -4.52 1.89
N LYS A 38 -10.08 -4.17 1.93
CA LYS A 38 -10.63 -3.15 2.86
C LYS A 38 -10.29 -3.44 4.34
N GLY A 39 -10.28 -4.71 4.74
CA GLY A 39 -9.92 -5.12 6.09
C GLY A 39 -8.47 -4.81 6.47
N PHE A 40 -7.54 -4.88 5.49
CA PHE A 40 -6.14 -4.55 5.72
C PHE A 40 -5.94 -3.06 5.99
N LYS A 41 -6.53 -2.20 5.15
CA LYS A 41 -6.45 -0.74 5.27
C LYS A 41 -6.91 -0.24 6.64
N LYS A 42 -8.03 -0.79 7.15
CA LYS A 42 -8.57 -0.46 8.48
C LYS A 42 -7.68 -0.95 9.62
N LYS A 43 -7.14 -2.17 9.51
CA LYS A 43 -6.36 -2.81 10.58
C LYS A 43 -4.92 -2.28 10.65
N ASN A 44 -4.33 -1.89 9.53
CA ASN A 44 -2.93 -1.49 9.43
C ASN A 44 -2.75 -0.21 8.56
N PRO A 45 -3.33 0.93 8.96
CA PRO A 45 -3.25 2.17 8.16
C PRO A 45 -1.82 2.68 7.97
N ASP A 46 -0.98 2.58 9.02
CA ASP A 46 0.44 2.96 8.92
C ASP A 46 1.23 2.10 7.93
N ASP A 47 0.87 0.81 7.82
CA ASP A 47 1.54 -0.12 6.92
C ASP A 47 1.12 0.07 5.48
N PHE A 48 -0.17 0.35 5.28
CA PHE A 48 -0.69 0.77 3.98
C PHE A 48 0.05 2.03 3.50
N LYS A 49 0.15 3.05 4.37
CA LYS A 49 0.88 4.28 4.07
C LYS A 49 2.35 4.03 3.81
N ASN A 50 2.99 3.16 4.57
CA ASN A 50 4.40 2.80 4.33
C ASN A 50 4.59 2.00 3.03
N TYR A 51 3.63 1.17 2.65
CA TYR A 51 3.69 0.36 1.44
C TYR A 51 3.54 1.20 0.17
N LEU A 52 2.61 2.17 0.16
CA LEU A 52 2.30 3.00 -1.00
C LEU A 52 2.91 4.41 -0.94
N ARG A 53 3.50 4.80 0.20
CA ARG A 53 3.95 6.18 0.50
C ARG A 53 2.84 7.24 0.36
N MET A 54 1.59 6.81 0.48
CA MET A 54 0.38 7.58 0.26
C MET A 54 -0.69 7.15 1.25
N ASP A 55 -1.54 8.06 1.72
CA ASP A 55 -2.65 7.68 2.59
C ASP A 55 -3.82 7.06 1.80
N ASP A 56 -4.81 6.53 2.51
CA ASP A 56 -5.94 5.83 1.87
C ASP A 56 -6.86 6.79 1.11
N THR A 57 -6.97 8.03 1.59
CA THR A 57 -7.76 9.09 0.97
C THR A 57 -7.16 9.52 -0.37
N ASP A 58 -5.87 9.83 -0.42
CA ASP A 58 -5.18 10.21 -1.65
C ASP A 58 -5.17 9.04 -2.64
N PHE A 59 -4.98 7.81 -2.14
CA PHE A 59 -5.05 6.62 -2.98
C PHE A 59 -6.44 6.47 -3.61
N THR A 60 -7.50 6.68 -2.85
CA THR A 60 -8.89 6.57 -3.34
C THR A 60 -9.19 7.66 -4.37
N ASN A 61 -8.80 8.91 -4.08
CA ASN A 61 -8.96 10.03 -5.00
C ASN A 61 -8.20 9.77 -6.32
N LEU A 62 -6.95 9.33 -6.23
CA LEU A 62 -6.14 8.99 -7.41
C LEU A 62 -6.79 7.86 -8.19
N LEU A 63 -7.24 6.81 -7.51
CA LEU A 63 -7.91 5.68 -8.14
C LEU A 63 -9.15 6.11 -8.91
N GLU A 64 -10.00 6.99 -8.37
CA GLU A 64 -11.17 7.51 -9.07
C GLU A 64 -10.79 8.23 -10.37
N LEU A 65 -9.72 9.02 -10.35
CA LEU A 65 -9.22 9.73 -11.53
C LEU A 65 -8.69 8.78 -12.60
N VAL A 66 -7.94 7.73 -12.22
CA VAL A 66 -7.26 6.86 -13.19
C VAL A 66 -7.97 5.54 -13.49
N ALA A 67 -9.02 5.19 -12.72
CA ALA A 67 -9.70 3.89 -12.81
C ALA A 67 -10.18 3.58 -14.23
N HIS A 68 -10.72 4.57 -14.94
CA HIS A 68 -11.20 4.40 -16.31
C HIS A 68 -10.10 3.94 -17.28
N ARG A 69 -8.84 4.33 -17.07
CA ARG A 69 -7.68 3.93 -17.88
C ARG A 69 -7.11 2.57 -17.45
N LEU A 70 -7.24 2.25 -16.16
CA LEU A 70 -6.73 1.00 -15.59
C LEU A 70 -7.69 -0.18 -15.76
N LYS A 71 -9.00 0.09 -15.92
CA LYS A 71 -10.02 -0.93 -16.11
C LYS A 71 -9.75 -1.73 -17.39
N LYS A 72 -9.71 -3.04 -17.25
CA LYS A 72 -9.67 -4.01 -18.34
C LYS A 72 -10.91 -4.90 -18.23
N GLN A 73 -11.20 -5.59 -19.33
CA GLN A 73 -12.33 -6.51 -19.42
C GLN A 73 -11.89 -7.93 -19.07
N ASP A 74 -12.79 -8.67 -18.43
CA ASP A 74 -12.63 -10.10 -18.24
C ASP A 74 -12.68 -10.80 -19.60
N THR A 75 -11.92 -11.88 -19.74
CA THR A 75 -11.99 -12.75 -20.91
C THR A 75 -12.44 -14.15 -20.48
N VAL A 76 -12.80 -14.98 -21.47
CA VAL A 76 -13.18 -16.38 -21.21
C VAL A 76 -12.10 -17.15 -20.46
N MET A 77 -10.83 -16.84 -20.74
CA MET A 77 -9.68 -17.55 -20.16
C MET A 77 -9.27 -17.02 -18.77
N ARG A 78 -9.51 -15.73 -18.47
CA ARG A 78 -9.08 -15.14 -17.20
C ARG A 78 -9.87 -13.91 -16.80
N LYS A 79 -9.99 -13.70 -15.49
CA LYS A 79 -10.45 -12.44 -14.93
C LYS A 79 -9.36 -11.37 -15.05
N SER A 80 -9.80 -10.14 -15.29
CA SER A 80 -8.97 -8.96 -15.26
C SER A 80 -8.54 -8.65 -13.84
N ILE A 81 -7.30 -8.18 -13.69
CA ILE A 81 -6.82 -7.57 -12.45
C ILE A 81 -7.61 -6.28 -12.22
N SER A 82 -8.04 -6.04 -10.99
CA SER A 82 -8.84 -4.85 -10.67
C SER A 82 -8.02 -3.56 -10.85
N PRO A 83 -8.64 -2.41 -11.17
CA PRO A 83 -7.96 -1.13 -11.24
C PRO A 83 -7.16 -0.80 -9.97
N ALA A 84 -7.72 -1.13 -8.80
CA ALA A 84 -7.08 -0.90 -7.51
C ALA A 84 -5.79 -1.72 -7.35
N GLU A 85 -5.83 -3.02 -7.64
CA GLU A 85 -4.65 -3.88 -7.59
C GLU A 85 -3.58 -3.44 -8.59
N ARG A 86 -3.98 -3.05 -9.80
CA ARG A 86 -3.03 -2.52 -10.80
C ARG A 86 -2.36 -1.24 -10.30
N LEU A 87 -3.14 -0.32 -9.73
CA LEU A 87 -2.60 0.92 -9.18
C LEU A 87 -1.63 0.66 -8.01
N ILE A 88 -1.99 -0.24 -7.09
CA ILE A 88 -1.11 -0.65 -5.97
C ILE A 88 0.19 -1.25 -6.49
N ALA A 89 0.10 -2.14 -7.48
CA ALA A 89 1.28 -2.76 -8.08
C ALA A 89 2.18 -1.71 -8.73
N THR A 90 1.62 -0.72 -9.43
CA THR A 90 2.39 0.37 -10.06
C THR A 90 3.05 1.29 -9.02
N LEU A 91 2.27 1.81 -8.06
CA LEU A 91 2.76 2.76 -7.05
C LEU A 91 3.86 2.15 -6.17
N ARG A 92 3.91 0.83 -6.02
CA ARG A 92 4.96 0.16 -5.27
C ARG A 92 6.37 0.33 -5.86
N PHE A 93 6.48 0.61 -7.16
CA PHE A 93 7.75 0.71 -7.87
C PHE A 93 8.07 2.14 -8.37
N LEU A 94 7.27 3.13 -7.99
CA LEU A 94 7.56 4.56 -8.21
C LEU A 94 8.22 5.18 -6.97
#